data_AF-A0A920GBA8-F1
#
_entry.id   AF-A0A920GBA8-F1
#
_cell.length_a   1.000
_cell.length_b   1.000
_cell.length_c   1.000
_cell.angle_alpha   90.00
_cell.angle_beta   90.00
_cell.angle_gamma   90.00
#
_symmetry.space_group_name_H-M   'P 1'
#
loop_
_entity.id
_entity.type
_entity.pdbx_description
1 polymer ?
#
loop_
_entity_poly.entity_id
_entity_poly.type
_entity_poly.pdbx_seq_one_letter_code
_entity_poly.pdbx_strand_id
1 'polypeptide(L)'
;MKKKRINFIPGETFRHHIQPFEGSIVEKESLEFTKIKLDHPLRKAVLEKDALQDLFKTINKAKNKYECSRAILVGHNAHFDKSFLDASVIRNNIKKTPFHKFSVIDTVSLGVLATGQTVLARICEKLSIEYDNDEAHSAAYDTKVTAEVFCKIINNFDF
;
A
#
# COMPACT_ATOMS: atom_id res chain seq x y z
N MET A 1 35.10 6.97 9.90
CA MET A 1 33.90 7.83 9.66
C MET A 1 32.66 7.00 9.95
N LYS A 2 31.85 7.35 10.97
CA LYS A 2 30.57 6.67 11.21
C LYS A 2 29.61 7.07 10.08
N LYS A 3 29.19 6.13 9.22
CA LYS A 3 28.12 6.36 8.24
C LYS A 3 26.90 6.85 9.04
N LYS A 4 26.33 8.00 8.65
CA LYS A 4 25.08 8.51 9.24
C LYS A 4 23.98 7.52 8.88
N ARG A 5 23.47 6.75 9.85
CA ARG A 5 22.40 5.76 9.66
C ARG A 5 21.15 6.50 9.19
N ILE A 6 20.64 6.16 8.01
CA ILE A 6 19.38 6.69 7.51
C ILE A 6 18.28 5.98 8.28
N ASN A 7 17.40 6.76 8.91
CA ASN A 7 16.24 6.24 9.63
C ASN A 7 14.98 6.49 8.80
N PHE A 8 14.39 5.42 8.26
CA PHE A 8 13.15 5.47 7.52
C PHE A 8 11.97 5.66 8.48
N ILE A 9 11.02 6.50 8.09
CA ILE A 9 9.76 6.73 8.80
C ILE A 9 8.60 6.68 7.79
N PRO A 10 7.39 6.27 8.21
CA PRO A 10 6.21 6.38 7.37
C PRO A 10 5.99 7.81 6.88
N GLY A 11 5.56 7.93 5.62
CA GLY A 11 5.18 9.21 5.02
C GLY A 11 3.72 9.59 5.30
N GLU A 12 3.25 10.62 4.60
CA GLU A 12 1.85 11.02 4.61
C GLU A 12 0.94 9.90 4.03
N THR A 13 -0.22 9.70 4.64
CA THR A 13 -1.24 8.75 4.17
C THR A 13 -2.20 9.42 3.20
N PHE A 14 -2.39 8.80 2.04
CA PHE A 14 -3.39 9.20 1.05
C PHE A 14 -4.38 8.06 0.85
N ARG A 15 -5.67 8.37 0.77
CA ARG A 15 -6.72 7.35 0.62
C ARG A 15 -7.85 7.86 -0.26
N HIS A 16 -8.45 6.94 -1.01
CA HIS A 16 -9.65 7.16 -1.80
C HIS A 16 -10.59 5.98 -1.63
N HIS A 17 -11.90 6.26 -1.58
CA HIS A 17 -12.91 5.24 -1.84
C HIS A 17 -13.18 5.24 -3.35
N ILE A 18 -13.19 4.06 -3.97
CA ILE A 18 -13.31 3.94 -5.42
C ILE A 18 -14.69 3.44 -5.81
N GLN A 19 -15.35 4.10 -6.75
CA GLN A 19 -16.58 3.58 -7.34
C GLN A 19 -16.23 2.32 -8.15
N PRO A 20 -16.96 1.20 -7.98
CA PRO A 20 -16.80 0.04 -8.85
C PRO A 20 -16.93 0.46 -10.32
N PHE A 21 -16.01 0.02 -11.17
CA PHE A 21 -16.03 0.36 -12.59
C PHE A 21 -17.16 -0.39 -13.31
N GLU A 22 -17.59 0.12 -14.46
CA GLU A 22 -18.67 -0.51 -15.23
C GLU A 22 -18.32 -1.94 -15.62
N GLY A 23 -19.22 -2.89 -15.33
CA GLY A 23 -19.00 -4.31 -15.59
C GLY A 23 -18.12 -5.03 -14.55
N SER A 24 -17.72 -4.37 -13.46
CA SER A 24 -17.02 -5.04 -12.37
C SER A 24 -17.92 -6.06 -11.67
N ILE A 25 -17.35 -7.22 -11.32
CA ILE A 25 -17.99 -8.18 -10.41
C ILE A 25 -17.64 -7.77 -8.98
N VAL A 26 -18.65 -7.64 -8.11
CA VAL A 26 -18.47 -7.36 -6.69
C VAL A 26 -19.02 -8.53 -5.89
N GLU A 27 -18.11 -9.35 -5.39
CA GLU A 27 -18.45 -10.52 -4.57
C GLU A 27 -18.97 -10.09 -3.20
N LYS A 28 -20.06 -10.71 -2.75
CA LYS A 28 -20.70 -10.38 -1.48
C LYS A 28 -19.76 -10.67 -0.31
N GLU A 29 -19.04 -11.78 -0.37
CA GLU A 29 -18.07 -12.24 0.62
C GLU A 29 -16.95 -11.22 0.81
N SER A 30 -16.52 -10.55 -0.28
CA SER A 30 -15.52 -9.50 -0.20
C SER A 30 -16.05 -8.25 0.52
N LEU A 31 -17.32 -7.90 0.31
CA LEU A 31 -17.96 -6.78 1.01
C LEU A 31 -18.19 -7.09 2.50
N GLU A 32 -18.55 -8.33 2.83
CA GLU A 32 -18.70 -8.78 4.21
C GLU A 32 -17.35 -8.75 4.94
N PHE A 33 -16.29 -9.22 4.30
CA PHE A 33 -14.93 -9.20 4.85
C PHE A 33 -14.38 -7.79 5.07
N THR A 34 -14.52 -6.91 4.07
CA THR A 34 -14.02 -5.53 4.12
C THR A 34 -14.95 -4.56 4.84
N LYS A 35 -16.19 -4.98 5.13
CA LYS A 35 -17.27 -4.16 5.69
C LYS A 35 -17.62 -2.94 4.83
N ILE A 36 -17.27 -2.94 3.54
CA ILE A 36 -17.55 -1.83 2.62
C ILE A 36 -19.05 -1.79 2.29
N LYS A 37 -19.68 -0.63 2.52
CA LYS A 37 -21.04 -0.33 2.09
C LYS A 37 -21.01 0.62 0.89
N LEU A 38 -21.28 0.10 -0.31
CA LEU A 38 -21.11 0.84 -1.56
C LEU A 38 -22.01 2.08 -1.69
N ASP A 39 -23.22 1.98 -1.17
CA ASP A 39 -24.29 2.98 -1.19
C ASP A 39 -24.24 3.97 0.00
N HIS A 40 -23.27 3.82 0.90
CA HIS A 40 -23.19 4.66 2.08
C HIS A 40 -22.93 6.13 1.70
N PRO A 41 -23.77 7.09 2.10
CA PRO A 41 -23.72 8.48 1.62
C PRO A 41 -22.42 9.20 1.98
N LEU A 42 -21.81 8.85 3.13
CA LEU A 42 -20.54 9.44 3.57
C LEU A 42 -19.30 8.75 2.97
N ARG A 43 -19.45 7.70 2.17
CA ARG A 43 -18.32 7.01 1.53
C ARG A 43 -17.57 7.92 0.56
N LYS A 44 -18.26 8.90 -0.05
CA LYS A 44 -17.68 9.89 -0.97
C LYS A 44 -16.72 9.26 -1.99
N ALA A 45 -17.16 8.18 -2.62
CA ALA A 45 -16.34 7.45 -3.56
C ALA A 45 -16.15 8.23 -4.86
N VAL A 46 -14.93 8.21 -5.38
CA VAL A 46 -14.52 8.88 -6.63
C VAL A 46 -14.37 7.87 -7.76
N LEU A 47 -14.28 8.36 -8.99
CA LEU A 47 -13.94 7.52 -10.13
C LEU A 47 -12.50 7.01 -9.98
N GLU A 48 -12.28 5.78 -10.41
CA GLU A 48 -10.97 5.14 -10.37
C GLU A 48 -9.88 5.98 -11.07
N LYS A 49 -10.21 6.56 -12.23
CA LYS A 49 -9.32 7.44 -12.97
C LYS A 49 -8.84 8.64 -12.14
N ASP A 50 -9.75 9.26 -11.40
CA ASP A 50 -9.46 10.47 -10.62
C ASP A 50 -8.55 10.13 -9.43
N ALA A 51 -8.85 9.03 -8.74
CA ALA A 51 -7.99 8.52 -7.68
C ALA A 51 -6.58 8.15 -8.17
N LEU A 52 -6.46 7.50 -9.33
CA LEU A 52 -5.16 7.16 -9.93
C LEU A 52 -4.37 8.42 -10.31
N GLN A 53 -5.03 9.43 -10.86
CA GLN A 53 -4.38 10.70 -11.21
C GLN A 53 -3.85 11.42 -9.97
N ASP A 54 -4.65 11.50 -8.90
CA ASP A 54 -4.22 12.12 -7.64
C ASP A 54 -3.08 11.33 -6.99
N LEU A 55 -3.19 9.99 -6.94
CA LEU A 55 -2.15 9.10 -6.45
C LEU A 55 -0.83 9.32 -7.20
N PHE A 56 -0.86 9.34 -8.54
CA PHE A 56 0.35 9.52 -9.35
C PHE A 56 0.93 10.93 -9.23
N LYS A 57 0.10 11.95 -9.07
CA LYS A 57 0.56 13.32 -8.79
C LYS A 57 1.32 13.38 -7.47
N THR A 58 0.76 12.78 -6.42
CA THR A 58 1.36 12.70 -5.09
C THR A 58 2.68 11.94 -5.10
N ILE A 59 2.72 10.77 -5.74
CA ILE A 59 3.95 9.98 -5.88
C ILE A 59 5.02 10.76 -6.65
N ASN A 60 4.67 11.42 -7.76
CA ASN A 60 5.64 12.20 -8.52
C ASN A 60 6.19 13.40 -7.73
N LYS A 61 5.36 14.06 -6.91
CA LYS A 61 5.83 15.11 -6.00
C LYS A 61 6.87 14.59 -5.02
N ALA A 62 6.62 13.45 -4.38
CA ALA A 62 7.57 12.82 -3.45
C ALA A 62 8.83 12.34 -4.17
N LYS A 63 8.68 11.68 -5.31
CA LYS A 63 9.77 11.19 -6.16
C LYS A 63 10.72 12.32 -6.57
N ASN A 64 10.18 13.47 -6.99
CA ASN A 64 10.99 14.63 -7.35
C ASN A 64 11.65 15.26 -6.12
N LYS A 65 10.94 15.37 -4.98
CA LYS A 65 11.48 15.90 -3.71
C LYS A 65 12.70 15.10 -3.22
N TYR A 66 12.66 13.78 -3.37
CA TYR A 66 13.74 12.88 -2.93
C TYR A 66 14.65 12.41 -4.08
N GLU A 67 14.61 13.10 -5.22
CA GLU A 67 15.49 12.86 -6.38
C GLU A 67 15.52 11.39 -6.85
N CYS A 68 14.40 10.70 -6.71
CA CYS A 68 14.24 9.30 -7.10
C CYS A 68 13.89 9.18 -8.59
N SER A 69 14.36 8.12 -9.25
CA SER A 69 14.04 7.87 -10.65
C SER A 69 12.62 7.30 -10.83
N ARG A 70 12.22 6.34 -9.98
CA ARG A 70 10.91 5.67 -9.97
C ARG A 70 10.44 5.34 -8.55
N ALA A 71 9.14 5.06 -8.40
CA ALA A 71 8.57 4.49 -7.19
C ALA A 71 8.51 2.96 -7.27
N ILE A 72 8.71 2.26 -6.16
CA ILE A 72 8.52 0.80 -6.05
C ILE A 72 7.37 0.58 -5.06
N LEU A 73 6.40 -0.26 -5.43
CA LEU A 73 5.28 -0.60 -4.56
C LEU A 73 5.79 -1.48 -3.41
N VAL A 74 5.48 -1.08 -2.19
CA VAL A 74 5.65 -1.90 -0.98
C VAL A 74 4.26 -2.35 -0.54
N GLY A 75 4.07 -3.64 -0.30
CA GLY A 75 2.78 -4.22 0.09
C GLY A 75 2.97 -5.51 0.88
N HIS A 76 1.87 -6.09 1.36
CA HIS A 76 1.87 -7.36 2.09
C HIS A 76 1.13 -8.41 1.26
N ASN A 77 1.87 -9.34 0.64
CA ASN A 77 1.47 -10.02 -0.60
C ASN A 77 1.38 -9.05 -1.77
N ALA A 78 2.40 -8.20 -1.92
CA ALA A 78 2.41 -7.01 -2.80
C ALA A 78 2.01 -7.25 -4.27
N HIS A 79 2.15 -8.47 -4.78
CA HIS A 79 1.69 -8.83 -6.13
C HIS A 79 0.17 -8.74 -6.28
N PHE A 80 -0.59 -9.00 -5.22
CA PHE A 80 -2.04 -8.80 -5.19
C PHE A 80 -2.39 -7.34 -5.49
N ASP A 81 -1.89 -6.40 -4.67
CA ASP A 81 -2.13 -4.96 -4.83
C ASP A 81 -1.67 -4.45 -6.20
N LYS A 82 -0.48 -4.91 -6.63
CA LYS A 82 0.10 -4.55 -7.92
C LYS A 82 -0.77 -5.02 -9.09
N SER A 83 -1.36 -6.22 -9.02
CA SER A 83 -2.23 -6.73 -10.08
C SER A 83 -3.50 -5.88 -10.26
N PHE A 84 -4.11 -5.44 -9.16
CA PHE A 84 -5.28 -4.55 -9.18
C PHE A 84 -4.90 -3.16 -9.71
N LEU A 85 -3.78 -2.60 -9.26
CA LEU A 85 -3.28 -1.32 -9.75
C LEU A 85 -3.01 -1.35 -11.26
N ASP A 86 -2.33 -2.37 -11.76
CA ASP A 86 -2.00 -2.50 -13.17
C ASP A 86 -3.26 -2.70 -14.03
N ALA A 87 -4.21 -3.53 -13.58
CA ALA A 87 -5.50 -3.68 -14.26
C ALA A 87 -6.27 -2.34 -14.32
N SER A 88 -6.21 -1.55 -13.26
CA SER A 88 -6.86 -0.23 -13.18
C SER A 88 -6.18 0.78 -14.12
N VAL A 89 -4.86 0.76 -14.23
CA VAL A 89 -4.09 1.56 -15.18
C VAL A 89 -4.49 1.23 -16.63
N ILE A 90 -4.63 -0.07 -16.95
CA ILE A 90 -5.03 -0.54 -18.27
C ILE A 90 -6.46 -0.10 -18.59
N ARG A 91 -7.43 -0.38 -17.71
CA ARG A 91 -8.84 0.01 -17.91
C ARG A 91 -9.02 1.51 -18.18
N ASN A 92 -8.22 2.35 -17.52
CA ASN A 92 -8.31 3.80 -17.63
C ASN A 92 -7.41 4.39 -18.74
N ASN A 93 -6.80 3.56 -19.58
CA ASN A 93 -5.93 3.99 -20.69
C ASN A 93 -4.77 4.91 -20.25
N ILE A 94 -4.20 4.66 -19.06
CA ILE A 94 -3.14 5.51 -18.51
C ILE A 94 -1.79 5.11 -19.11
N LYS A 95 -1.16 6.02 -19.84
CA LYS A 95 0.08 5.77 -20.59
C LYS A 95 1.35 5.74 -19.73
N LYS A 96 1.36 6.45 -18.61
CA LYS A 96 2.55 6.64 -17.76
C LYS A 96 2.18 6.44 -16.31
N THR A 97 2.88 5.50 -15.67
CA THR A 97 2.83 5.26 -14.23
C THR A 97 4.19 5.61 -13.61
N PRO A 98 4.24 6.23 -12.41
CA PRO A 98 5.49 6.48 -11.69
C PRO A 98 6.08 5.21 -11.08
N PHE A 99 5.28 4.14 -10.98
CA PHE A 99 5.72 2.87 -10.43
C PHE A 99 6.71 2.15 -11.36
N HIS A 100 7.54 1.33 -10.74
CA HIS A 100 8.31 0.33 -11.43
C HIS A 100 7.38 -0.68 -12.11
N LYS A 101 7.80 -1.20 -13.27
CA LYS A 101 6.91 -2.00 -14.13
C LYS A 101 6.53 -3.34 -13.48
N PHE A 102 7.49 -4.04 -12.89
CA PHE A 102 7.31 -5.40 -12.37
C PHE A 102 7.78 -5.57 -10.92
N SER A 103 8.90 -4.95 -10.54
CA SER A 103 9.41 -5.04 -9.17
C SER A 103 8.45 -4.46 -8.13
N VAL A 104 8.30 -5.21 -7.05
CA VAL A 104 7.64 -4.83 -5.80
C VAL A 104 8.55 -5.21 -4.64
N ILE A 105 8.31 -4.63 -3.47
CA ILE A 105 8.90 -5.11 -2.22
C ILE A 105 7.77 -5.72 -1.40
N ASP A 106 7.86 -7.03 -1.19
CA ASP A 106 6.85 -7.76 -0.43
C ASP A 106 7.26 -7.89 1.04
N THR A 107 6.44 -7.31 1.92
CA THR A 107 6.64 -7.37 3.36
C THR A 107 6.36 -8.76 3.95
N VAL A 108 5.73 -9.68 3.22
CA VAL A 108 5.68 -11.10 3.61
C VAL A 108 7.10 -11.69 3.61
N SER A 109 7.83 -11.53 2.52
CA SER A 109 9.21 -12.01 2.40
C SER A 109 10.14 -11.34 3.41
N LEU A 110 10.01 -10.02 3.59
CA LEU A 110 10.76 -9.30 4.62
C LEU A 110 10.39 -9.74 6.03
N GLY A 111 9.10 -9.99 6.29
CA GLY A 111 8.58 -10.48 7.56
C GLY A 111 9.15 -11.85 7.93
N VAL A 112 9.24 -12.76 6.96
CA VAL A 112 9.89 -14.07 7.15
C VAL A 112 11.36 -13.87 7.55
N LEU A 113 12.09 -13.04 6.81
CA LEU A 113 13.49 -12.77 7.09
C LEU A 113 13.71 -12.16 8.49
N ALA A 114 12.89 -11.18 8.85
CA ALA A 114 13.08 -10.40 10.09
C ALA A 114 12.49 -11.07 11.34
N THR A 115 11.44 -11.88 11.19
CA THR A 115 10.61 -12.35 12.32
C THR A 115 10.20 -13.82 12.24
N GLY A 116 10.43 -14.48 11.10
CA GLY A 116 9.93 -15.83 10.83
C GLY A 116 8.40 -15.90 10.66
N GLN A 117 7.71 -14.77 10.49
CA GLN A 117 6.26 -14.70 10.33
C GLN A 117 5.87 -14.20 8.95
N THR A 118 4.74 -14.71 8.44
CA THR A 118 4.15 -14.28 7.16
C THR A 118 2.89 -13.44 7.34
N VAL A 119 2.20 -13.54 8.48
CA VAL A 119 0.96 -12.81 8.76
C VAL A 119 1.30 -11.43 9.32
N LEU A 120 0.78 -10.36 8.71
CA LEU A 120 1.05 -8.97 9.10
C LEU A 120 0.91 -8.72 10.60
N ALA A 121 -0.20 -9.13 11.22
CA ALA A 121 -0.43 -8.97 12.66
C ALA A 121 0.66 -9.64 13.53
N ARG A 122 1.12 -10.83 13.14
CA ARG A 122 2.19 -11.56 13.84
C ARG A 122 3.56 -10.93 13.62
N ILE A 123 3.81 -10.37 12.43
CA ILE A 123 5.01 -9.59 12.17
C ILE A 123 5.02 -8.34 13.07
N CYS A 124 3.89 -7.64 13.18
CA CYS A 124 3.74 -6.47 14.05
C CYS A 124 4.02 -6.82 15.51
N GLU A 125 3.44 -7.91 16.02
CA GLU A 125 3.72 -8.42 17.37
C GLU A 125 5.22 -8.63 17.61
N LYS A 126 5.92 -9.31 16.68
CA LYS A 126 7.37 -9.57 16.78
C LYS A 126 8.23 -8.32 16.68
N LEU A 127 7.74 -7.27 16.02
CA LEU A 127 8.42 -5.99 15.86
C LEU A 127 8.02 -4.94 16.91
N SER A 128 7.14 -5.31 17.86
CA SER A 128 6.53 -4.41 18.84
C SER A 128 5.86 -3.20 18.19
N ILE A 129 5.10 -3.45 17.13
CA ILE A 129 4.23 -2.50 16.45
C ILE A 129 2.80 -2.78 16.91
N GLU A 130 2.08 -1.75 17.35
CA GLU A 130 0.68 -1.89 17.75
C GLU A 130 -0.18 -2.30 16.57
N TYR A 131 -1.00 -3.33 16.76
CA TYR A 131 -1.92 -3.85 15.76
C TYR A 131 -3.32 -4.00 16.36
N ASP A 132 -4.29 -3.36 15.72
CA ASP A 132 -5.71 -3.38 16.09
C ASP A 132 -6.45 -4.22 15.05
N ASN A 133 -7.03 -5.34 15.52
CA ASN A 133 -7.79 -6.24 14.67
C ASN A 133 -9.13 -5.64 14.22
N ASP A 134 -9.68 -4.69 14.97
CA ASP A 134 -10.98 -4.08 14.64
C ASP A 134 -10.86 -3.09 13.47
N GLU A 135 -9.69 -2.48 13.31
CA GLU A 135 -9.33 -1.57 12.21
C GLU A 135 -8.78 -2.29 10.96
N ALA A 136 -8.50 -3.60 11.08
CA ALA A 136 -8.03 -4.41 9.97
C ALA A 136 -9.02 -4.39 8.79
N HIS A 137 -8.50 -4.56 7.57
CA HIS A 137 -9.25 -4.51 6.31
C HIS A 137 -9.67 -3.10 5.87
N SER A 138 -9.35 -2.07 6.65
CA SER A 138 -9.26 -0.71 6.16
C SER A 138 -7.94 -0.53 5.39
N ALA A 139 -8.03 -0.25 4.09
CA ALA A 139 -6.83 -0.06 3.25
C ALA A 139 -5.87 1.02 3.81
N ALA A 140 -6.39 2.06 4.45
CA ALA A 140 -5.56 3.11 5.06
C ALA A 140 -4.82 2.60 6.31
N TYR A 141 -5.48 1.79 7.13
CA TYR A 141 -4.88 1.18 8.32
C TYR A 141 -3.81 0.16 7.92
N ASP A 142 -4.16 -0.79 7.04
CA ASP A 142 -3.25 -1.81 6.55
C ASP A 142 -2.01 -1.19 5.86
N THR A 143 -2.18 -0.11 5.10
CA THR A 143 -1.07 0.65 4.50
C THR A 143 -0.18 1.29 5.56
N LYS A 144 -0.76 1.92 6.59
CA LYS A 144 0.01 2.56 7.68
C LYS A 144 0.85 1.51 8.40
N VAL A 145 0.23 0.42 8.83
CA VAL A 145 0.91 -0.68 9.53
C VAL A 145 2.00 -1.30 8.65
N THR A 146 1.71 -1.56 7.38
CA THR A 146 2.69 -2.12 6.42
C THR A 146 3.89 -1.18 6.25
N ALA A 147 3.68 0.14 6.22
CA ALA A 147 4.75 1.12 6.15
C ALA A 147 5.60 1.14 7.44
N GLU A 148 4.98 1.02 8.61
CA GLU A 148 5.68 0.91 9.90
C GLU A 148 6.53 -0.37 9.97
N VAL A 149 5.97 -1.52 9.55
CA VAL A 149 6.69 -2.79 9.43
C VAL A 149 7.89 -2.65 8.50
N PHE A 150 7.69 -2.11 7.31
CA PHE A 150 8.77 -1.91 6.35
C PHE A 150 9.88 -1.03 6.93
N CYS A 151 9.52 0.14 7.51
CA CYS A 151 10.50 1.04 8.11
C CYS A 151 11.26 0.38 9.26
N LYS A 152 10.56 -0.32 10.17
CA LYS A 152 11.16 -1.00 11.32
C LYS A 152 12.13 -2.09 10.89
N ILE A 153 11.76 -2.90 9.90
CA ILE A 153 12.64 -3.93 9.34
C ILE A 153 13.88 -3.25 8.75
N ILE A 154 13.73 -2.34 7.79
CA ILE A 154 14.87 -1.70 7.12
C ILE A 154 15.78 -0.98 8.11
N ASN A 155 15.22 -0.30 9.11
CA ASN A 155 16.01 0.39 10.13
C ASN A 155 16.79 -0.55 11.03
N ASN A 156 16.38 -1.81 11.19
CA ASN A 156 17.07 -2.80 12.01
C ASN A 156 18.18 -3.54 11.25
N PHE A 157 18.20 -3.49 9.91
CA PHE A 157 19.28 -4.07 9.12
C PHE A 157 20.40 -3.04 8.91
N ASP A 158 21.65 -3.45 9.20
CA ASP A 158 22.84 -2.66 8.91
C ASP A 158 23.33 -2.98 7.48
N PHE A 159 23.52 -1.94 6.65
CA PHE A 159 24.08 -2.01 5.29
C PHE A 159 25.45 -1.30 5.18
#